data_AF-A0A158CT90-F1
#
_entry.id   AF-A0A158CT90-F1
#
_cell.length_a   1.000
_cell.length_b   1.000
_cell.length_c   1.000
_cell.angle_alpha   90.00
_cell.angle_beta   90.00
_cell.angle_gamma   90.00
#
_symmetry.space_group_name_H-M   'P 1'
#
loop_
_entity.id
_entity.type
_entity.pdbx_description
1 polymer ?
#
loop_
_entity_poly.entity_id
_entity_poly.type
_entity_poly.pdbx_seq_one_letter_code
_entity_poly.pdbx_strand_id
1 'polypeptide(L)'
;MRATILSHEKPSDESSAEIHRFRFKIDDEQSGTMFESISLRTARVLVEHFEDGNAFIRMLRAIVAAHCDEYDELIGRVYTDHREPA
;
A
#
# COMPACT_ATOMS: atom_id res chain seq x y z
N MET A 1 -6.51 3.44 -12.63
CA MET A 1 -5.49 2.71 -11.84
C MET A 1 -6.11 1.83 -10.76
N ARG A 2 -5.48 0.69 -10.49
CA ARG A 2 -5.83 -0.26 -9.43
C ARG A 2 -4.57 -0.73 -8.71
N ALA A 3 -4.57 -0.69 -7.38
CA ALA A 3 -3.48 -1.18 -6.54
C ALA A 3 -3.91 -2.43 -5.76
N THR A 4 -3.05 -3.43 -5.63
CA THR A 4 -3.36 -4.69 -4.92
C THR A 4 -2.17 -5.11 -4.08
N ILE A 5 -2.37 -5.33 -2.78
CA ILE A 5 -1.30 -5.83 -1.91
C ILE A 5 -1.14 -7.32 -2.16
N LEU A 6 0.08 -7.76 -2.47
CA LEU A 6 0.39 -9.15 -2.81
C LEU A 6 1.00 -9.91 -1.65
N SER A 7 1.84 -9.25 -0.86
CA SER A 7 2.49 -9.88 0.29
C SER A 7 2.96 -8.83 1.29
N HIS A 8 3.11 -9.29 2.52
CA HIS A 8 3.72 -8.56 3.62
C HIS A 8 4.92 -9.34 4.15
N GLU A 9 6.05 -8.67 4.32
CA GLU A 9 7.28 -9.20 4.88
C GLU A 9 7.52 -8.53 6.23
N LYS A 10 7.60 -9.35 7.29
CA LYS A 10 7.95 -8.92 8.64
C LYS A 10 9.46 -8.65 8.70
N PRO A 11 9.90 -7.66 9.50
CA PRO A 11 11.31 -7.43 9.72
C PRO A 11 11.97 -8.66 10.36
N SER A 12 13.22 -8.95 9.97
CA SER A 12 13.99 -10.08 10.52
C SER A 12 14.33 -9.92 11.99
N ASP A 13 14.34 -8.68 12.49
CA ASP A 13 14.66 -8.32 13.87
C ASP A 13 13.50 -7.53 14.49
N GLU A 14 13.08 -7.89 15.71
CA GLU A 14 11.97 -7.22 16.40
C GLU A 14 12.25 -5.73 16.71
N SER A 15 13.53 -5.36 16.81
CA SER A 15 13.98 -3.96 16.93
C SER A 15 13.77 -3.13 15.66
N SER A 16 13.35 -3.76 14.56
CA SER A 16 13.18 -3.15 13.23
C SER A 16 11.71 -3.10 12.80
N ALA A 17 10.78 -2.95 13.74
CA ALA A 17 9.34 -2.82 13.48
C ALA A 17 9.00 -1.74 12.42
N GLU A 18 9.86 -0.77 12.17
CA GLU A 18 9.65 0.23 11.11
C GLU A 18 9.96 -0.27 9.67
N ILE A 19 10.43 -1.53 9.53
CA ILE A 19 10.81 -2.17 8.26
C ILE A 19 9.78 -3.25 7.86
N HIS A 20 8.51 -3.13 8.26
CA HIS A 20 7.45 -3.90 7.59
C HIS A 20 7.43 -3.53 6.11
N ARG A 21 7.59 -4.51 5.23
CA ARG A 21 7.64 -4.28 3.78
C ARG A 21 6.41 -4.89 3.11
N PHE A 22 5.77 -4.11 2.26
CA PHE A 22 4.60 -4.53 1.49
C PHE A 22 4.96 -4.59 0.04
N ARG A 23 4.72 -5.74 -0.61
CA ARG A 23 4.78 -5.88 -2.06
C ARG A 23 3.38 -5.70 -2.62
N PHE A 24 3.27 -4.93 -3.70
CA PHE A 24 1.99 -4.65 -4.32
C PHE A 24 2.12 -4.65 -5.84
N LYS A 25 0.95 -4.79 -6.47
CA LYS A 25 0.75 -4.67 -7.90
C LYS A 25 0.02 -3.36 -8.17
N ILE A 26 0.48 -2.60 -9.16
CA ILE A 26 -0.30 -1.50 -9.75
C ILE A 26 -0.67 -1.92 -11.16
N ASP A 27 -1.97 -2.01 -11.43
CA ASP A 27 -2.51 -2.12 -12.78
C ASP A 27 -2.97 -0.72 -13.22
N ASP A 28 -2.26 -0.16 -14.20
CA ASP A 28 -2.62 1.09 -14.84
C ASP A 28 -2.87 0.90 -16.33
N GLU A 29 -3.87 1.58 -16.88
CA GLU A 29 -4.24 1.43 -18.30
C GLU A 29 -3.22 2.08 -19.24
N GLN A 30 -2.49 3.10 -18.78
CA GLN A 30 -1.47 3.78 -19.59
C GLN A 30 -0.10 3.13 -19.42
N SER A 31 0.26 2.80 -18.18
CA SER A 31 1.62 2.36 -17.84
C SER A 31 1.76 0.84 -17.71
N GLY A 32 0.65 0.10 -17.82
CA GLY A 32 0.61 -1.35 -17.71
C GLY A 32 0.67 -1.86 -16.26
N THR A 33 1.00 -3.14 -16.11
CA THR A 33 1.15 -3.78 -14.79
C THR A 33 2.56 -3.58 -14.24
N MET A 34 2.65 -3.03 -13.03
CA MET A 34 3.89 -2.87 -12.28
C MET A 34 3.83 -3.64 -10.97
N PHE A 35 5.00 -4.10 -10.50
CA PHE A 35 5.19 -4.74 -9.20
C PHE A 35 6.22 -3.95 -8.43
N GLU A 36 5.84 -3.46 -7.26
CA GLU A 36 6.71 -2.64 -6.43
C GLU A 36 6.65 -3.07 -4.97
N SER A 37 7.58 -2.55 -4.17
CA SER A 37 7.62 -2.79 -2.73
C SER A 37 7.92 -1.51 -1.97
N ILE A 38 7.26 -1.33 -0.83
CA ILE A 38 7.43 -0.16 0.02
C ILE A 38 7.54 -0.55 1.49
N SER A 39 8.34 0.20 2.25
CA SER A 39 8.38 0.07 3.71
C SER A 39 7.25 0.84 4.37
N LEU A 40 6.81 0.41 5.55
CA LEU A 40 5.82 1.14 6.36
C LEU A 40 6.27 2.58 6.65
N ARG A 41 7.56 2.78 6.95
CA ARG A 41 8.13 4.11 7.15
C ARG A 41 7.95 5.00 5.93
N THR A 42 8.26 4.49 4.73
CA THR A 42 8.08 5.25 3.49
C THR A 42 6.59 5.51 3.24
N ALA A 43 5.71 4.53 3.48
CA ALA A 43 4.26 4.71 3.33
C ALA A 43 3.74 5.86 4.20
N ARG A 44 4.17 5.96 5.47
CA ARG A 44 3.83 7.09 6.37
C ARG A 44 4.23 8.44 5.78
N VAL A 45 5.48 8.56 5.33
CA VAL A 45 5.97 9.82 4.73
C VAL A 45 5.14 10.19 3.49
N LEU A 46 4.85 9.23 2.61
CA LEU A 46 4.08 9.51 1.40
C LEU A 46 2.65 9.97 1.74
N VAL A 47 1.93 9.30 2.64
CA VAL A 47 0.54 9.70 2.95
C VAL A 47 0.42 11.06 3.62
N GLU A 48 1.48 11.53 4.30
CA GLU A 48 1.54 12.89 4.86
C GLU A 48 1.71 13.97 3.78
N HIS A 49 2.34 13.63 2.65
CA HIS A 49 2.65 14.58 1.57
C HIS A 49 1.67 14.58 0.40
N PHE A 50 0.83 13.54 0.29
CA PHE A 50 -0.14 13.41 -0.81
C PHE A 50 -1.59 13.54 -0.30
N GLU A 51 -2.32 14.51 -0.85
CA GLU A 51 -3.77 14.60 -0.71
C GLU A 51 -4.46 13.39 -1.37
N ASP A 52 -5.67 13.07 -0.92
CA ASP A 52 -6.45 11.91 -1.41
C ASP A 52 -6.57 11.99 -2.94
N GLY A 53 -6.00 11.01 -3.66
CA GLY A 53 -5.74 11.25 -5.08
C GLY A 53 -5.76 10.05 -6.01
N ASN A 54 -5.41 8.84 -5.56
CA ASN A 54 -5.42 7.66 -6.43
C ASN A 54 -5.41 6.34 -5.66
N ALA A 55 -5.61 5.23 -6.36
CA ALA A 55 -5.62 3.87 -5.82
C ALA A 55 -4.39 3.54 -4.95
N PHE A 56 -3.21 4.06 -5.33
CA PHE A 56 -1.96 3.82 -4.63
C PHE A 56 -1.93 4.56 -3.28
N ILE A 57 -2.26 5.85 -3.24
CA ILE A 57 -2.33 6.61 -1.99
C ILE A 57 -3.38 6.02 -1.04
N ARG A 58 -4.54 5.55 -1.56
CA ARG A 58 -5.55 4.85 -0.75
C ARG A 58 -5.02 3.56 -0.13
N MET A 59 -4.28 2.77 -0.91
CA MET A 59 -3.62 1.56 -0.41
C MET A 59 -2.60 1.89 0.68
N LEU A 60 -1.76 2.91 0.48
CA LEU A 60 -0.79 3.33 1.50
C LEU A 60 -1.47 3.80 2.79
N ARG A 61 -2.58 4.54 2.68
CA ARG A 61 -3.35 4.97 3.86
C ARG A 61 -3.94 3.79 4.62
N ALA A 62 -4.44 2.77 3.93
CA ALA A 62 -4.92 1.55 4.57
C ALA A 62 -3.79 0.79 5.30
N ILE A 63 -2.59 0.71 4.71
CA ILE A 63 -1.40 0.14 5.36
C ILE A 63 -1.04 0.93 6.63
N VAL A 64 -1.05 2.27 6.56
CA VAL A 64 -0.68 3.14 7.68
C VAL A 64 -1.73 3.12 8.80
N ALA A 65 -3.00 2.95 8.46
CA ALA A 65 -4.11 2.92 9.41
C ALA A 65 -4.26 1.55 10.12
N ALA A 66 -3.76 0.47 9.53
CA ALA A 66 -3.84 -0.87 10.09
C ALA A 66 -2.87 -1.07 11.27
N HIS A 67 -3.30 -1.84 12.26
CA HIS A 67 -2.44 -2.36 13.31
C HIS A 67 -1.53 -3.48 12.78
N CYS A 68 -0.44 -3.76 13.50
CA CYS A 68 0.56 -4.73 13.04
C CYS A 68 0.04 -6.17 12.94
N ASP A 69 -0.96 -6.52 13.73
CA ASP A 69 -1.70 -7.78 13.68
C ASP A 69 -2.66 -7.88 12.49
N GLU A 70 -3.03 -6.76 11.87
CA GLU A 70 -3.96 -6.70 10.73
C GLU A 70 -3.24 -6.69 9.37
N TYR A 71 -1.90 -6.58 9.32
CA TYR A 71 -1.16 -6.44 8.07
C TYR A 71 -1.34 -7.62 7.10
N ASP A 72 -1.46 -8.82 7.65
CA ASP A 72 -1.68 -10.01 6.83
C ASP A 72 -3.10 -10.03 6.23
N GLU A 73 -4.07 -9.32 6.83
CA GLU A 73 -5.44 -9.15 6.31
C GLU A 73 -5.55 -8.15 5.16
N LEU A 74 -4.50 -7.34 4.95
CA LEU A 74 -4.43 -6.42 3.82
C LEU A 74 -4.06 -7.13 2.52
N ILE A 75 -3.49 -8.33 2.60
CA ILE A 75 -3.08 -9.13 1.44
C ILE A 75 -4.30 -9.50 0.60
N GLY A 76 -4.22 -9.26 -0.70
CA GLY A 76 -5.31 -9.47 -1.65
C GLY A 76 -6.34 -8.34 -1.70
N ARG A 77 -6.28 -7.36 -0.79
CA ARG A 77 -7.16 -6.18 -0.89
C ARG A 77 -6.83 -5.36 -2.13
N VAL A 78 -7.88 -4.95 -2.82
CA VAL A 78 -7.84 -4.18 -4.06
C VAL A 78 -8.32 -2.76 -3.79
N TYR A 79 -7.54 -1.79 -4.22
CA TYR A 79 -7.84 -0.36 -4.15
C TYR A 79 -7.97 0.18 -5.57
N THR A 80 -8.95 1.02 -5.82
CA THR A 80 -9.18 1.64 -7.12
C THR A 80 -9.22 3.15 -6.98
N ASP A 81 -8.96 3.86 -8.07
CA ASP A 81 -9.24 5.29 -8.10
C ASP A 81 -10.71 5.52 -7.80
N HIS A 82 -10.99 6.56 -7.02
CA HIS A 82 -12.35 7.01 -6.80
C HIS A 82 -12.79 7.71 -8.09
N ARG A 83 -13.31 6.95 -9.05
CA ARG A 83 -14.19 7.54 -10.06
C ARG A 83 -15.56 7.52 -9.42
N GLU A 84 -15.92 8.58 -8.69
CA GLU A 84 -17.33 8.77 -8.36
C GLU A 84 -18.09 8.78 -9.68
N PRO A 85 -19.15 7.97 -9.83
CA PRO A 85 -20.11 8.27 -10.88
C PRO A 85 -20.72 9.63 -10.52
N ALA A 86 -20.58 10.59 -11.44
CA ALA A 86 -21.26 11.87 -11.38
C ALA A 86 -22.78 11.70 -11.36
#